data_AF-X1GSY2-F1
#
_entry.id   AF-X1GSY2-F1
#
_cell.length_a   1.000
_cell.length_b   1.000
_cell.length_c   1.000
_cell.angle_alpha   90.00
_cell.angle_beta   90.00
_cell.angle_gamma   90.00
#
_symmetry.space_group_name_H-M   'P 1'
#
loop_
_entity.id
_entity.type
_entity.pdbx_description
1 polymer ?
#
loop_
_entity_poly.entity_id
_entity_poly.type
_entity_poly.pdbx_seq_one_letter_code
_entity_poly.pdbx_strand_id
1 'polypeptide(L)' 'MGLIDDGNPNAFTFGHHKNNARVVITSGILQHLNKKEQASVVAHEMGHVVHSDFIIMT' A
#
# COMPACT_ATOMS: atom_id res chain seq x y z
N MET A 1 3.10 5.55 -6.49
CA MET A 1 2.01 4.63 -6.14
C MET A 1 1.65 3.82 -7.38
N GLY A 2 1.26 2.56 -7.21
CA GLY A 2 0.75 1.71 -8.29
C GLY A 2 -0.63 1.13 -7.94
N LEU A 3 -1.37 0.76 -8.98
CA LEU A 3 -2.65 0.06 -8.85
C LEU A 3 -2.57 -1.25 -9.62
N ILE A 4 -2.94 -2.34 -8.96
CA ILE A 4 -3.06 -3.67 -9.59
C ILE A 4 -4.54 -3.99 -9.74
N ASP A 5 -4.93 -4.48 -10.91
CA ASP A 5 -6.28 -5.00 -11.09
C ASP A 5 -6.35 -6.44 -10.56
N ASP A 6 -6.76 -6.56 -9.29
CA ASP A 6 -6.98 -7.82 -8.57
C ASP A 6 -8.13 -7.60 -7.60
N GLY A 7 -9.13 -8.48 -7.62
CA GLY A 7 -10.31 -8.41 -6.76
C GLY A 7 -10.00 -8.68 -5.28
N ASN A 8 -8.86 -9.28 -4.96
CA ASN A 8 -8.45 -9.51 -3.58
C ASN A 8 -7.97 -8.19 -2.95
N PRO A 9 -8.54 -7.75 -1.81
CA PRO A 9 -8.11 -6.53 -1.14
C PRO A 9 -6.71 -6.72 -0.53
N ASN A 10 -5.71 -6.07 -1.13
CA ASN A 10 -4.32 -6.12 -0.68
C ASN A 10 -3.60 -4.78 -0.94
N ALA A 11 -2.64 -4.45 -0.08
CA ALA A 11 -1.73 -3.33 -0.23
C ALA A 11 -0.34 -3.73 0.24
N PHE A 12 0.70 -3.25 -0.42
CA PHE A 12 2.07 -3.51 0.01
C PHE A 12 3.01 -2.40 -0.43
N THR A 13 4.07 -2.24 0.35
CA THR A 13 5.17 -1.32 0.07
C THR A 13 6.43 -2.09 -0.28
N PHE A 14 7.12 -1.68 -1.34
CA PHE A 14 8.41 -2.27 -1.73
C PHE A 14 9.41 -1.21 -2.18
N GLY A 15 10.70 -1.49 -2.00
CA GLY A 15 11.80 -0.64 -2.47
C GLY A 15 13.10 -0.89 -1.72
N HIS A 16 14.23 -0.47 -2.29
CA HIS A 16 15.56 -0.62 -1.66
C HIS A 16 15.96 0.59 -0.77
N HIS A 17 15.41 1.77 -1.07
CA HIS A 17 15.67 3.00 -0.33
C HIS A 17 14.39 3.83 -0.25
N LYS A 18 14.26 4.67 0.78
CA LYS A 18 13.14 5.61 0.97
C LYS A 18 12.75 6.35 -0.30
N ASN A 19 13.77 6.84 -1.03
CA ASN A 19 13.59 7.65 -2.23
C ASN A 19 13.05 6.85 -3.44
N ASN A 20 13.07 5.51 -3.38
CA ASN A 20 12.57 4.63 -4.44
C ASN A 20 11.51 3.64 -3.89
N ALA A 21 10.99 3.87 -2.69
CA ALA A 21 9.90 3.08 -2.14
C ALA A 21 8.61 3.37 -2.91
N ARG A 22 7.82 2.33 -3.17
CA ARG A 22 6.55 2.41 -3.86
C ARG A 22 5.49 1.68 -3.04
N VAL A 23 4.36 2.36 -2.83
CA VAL A 23 3.13 1.75 -2.32
C VAL A 23 2.28 1.28 -3.50
N VAL A 24 1.76 0.06 -3.41
CA VAL A 24 0.83 -0.53 -4.38
C VAL A 24 -0.42 -0.99 -3.66
N ILE A 25 -1.57 -0.74 -4.28
CA ILE A 25 -2.88 -1.20 -3.79
C ILE A 25 -3.61 -1.95 -4.91
N THR A 26 -4.46 -2.91 -4.57
CA THR A 26 -5.30 -3.62 -5.54
C THR A 26 -6.65 -2.94 -5.75
N SER A 27 -7.30 -3.20 -6.89
CA SER A 27 -8.68 -2.78 -7.14
C SER A 27 -9.67 -3.37 -6.11
N GLY A 28 -9.35 -4.52 -5.53
CA GLY A 28 -10.06 -5.14 -4.42
C GLY A 28 -10.18 -4.22 -3.19
N ILE A 29 -9.15 -3.45 -2.85
CA ILE A 29 -9.24 -2.45 -1.77
C ILE A 29 -10.25 -1.35 -2.11
N LEU A 30 -10.28 -0.91 -3.37
CA LEU A 30 -11.20 0.15 -3.80
C LEU A 30 -12.65 -0.32 -3.81
N GLN A 31 -12.89 -1.60 -4.07
CA GLN A 31 -14.22 -2.19 -4.15
C GLN A 31 -14.77 -2.59 -2.77
N HIS A 32 -13.93 -3.09 -1.87
CA HIS A 32 -14.37 -3.68 -0.60
C HIS A 32 -14.30 -2.72 0.59
N LEU A 33 -13.41 -1.72 0.56
CA LEU A 33 -13.21 -0.79 1.67
C LEU A 33 -13.87 0.57 1.40
N ASN A 34 -14.37 1.21 2.44
CA ASN A 34 -14.86 2.59 2.34
C ASN A 34 -13.69 3.60 2.33
N LYS A 35 -13.97 4.87 1.98
CA LYS A 35 -12.92 5.90 1.85
C LYS A 35 -12.05 6.09 3.11
N LYS A 36 -12.61 5.92 4.32
CA LYS A 36 -11.83 6.05 5.55
C LYS A 36 -10.89 4.86 5.74
N GLU A 37 -11.39 3.66 5.49
CA GLU A 37 -10.58 2.43 5.56
C GLU A 37 -9.46 2.45 4.51
N GLN A 38 -9.77 2.86 3.28
CA GLN A 38 -8.76 3.05 2.22
C GLN A 38 -7.67 4.03 2.65
N ALA A 39 -8.05 5.17 3.24
CA ALA A 39 -7.09 6.15 3.74
C ALA A 39 -6.23 5.59 4.88
N SER A 40 -6.81 4.79 5.78
CA SER A 40 -6.05 4.12 6.85
C SER A 40 -5.03 3.13 6.30
N VAL A 41 -5.38 2.32 5.30
CA VAL A 41 -4.44 1.38 4.66
C VAL A 41 -3.30 2.14 3.99
N VAL A 42 -3.61 3.17 3.20
CA VAL A 42 -2.57 3.98 2.55
C VAL A 42 -1.68 4.68 3.57
N ALA A 43 -2.26 5.20 4.66
CA ALA A 43 -1.50 5.84 5.73
C ALA A 43 -0.57 4.84 6.45
N HIS A 44 -1.03 3.61 6.69
CA HIS A 44 -0.21 2.53 7.25
C HIS A 44 0.99 2.22 6.36
N GLU A 45 0.75 1.98 5.06
CA GLU A 45 1.80 1.70 4.08
C GLU A 45 2.79 2.87 3.91
N MET A 46 2.28 4.11 3.94
CA MET A 46 3.14 5.29 3.96
C MET A 46 3.98 5.39 5.23
N GLY A 47 3.46 4.91 6.36
CA GLY A 47 4.20 4.76 7.60
C GLY A 47 5.45 3.92 7.40
N HIS A 48 5.35 2.82 6.64
CA HIS A 48 6.53 2.00 6.34
C HIS A 48 7.57 2.77 5.52
N VAL A 49 7.13 3.53 4.51
CA VAL A 49 8.02 4.40 3.73
C VAL A 49 8.75 5.39 4.63
N VAL A 50 8.03 6.02 5.57
CA VAL A 50 8.58 7.01 6.50
C VAL A 50 9.54 6.38 7.52
N HIS A 51 9.39 5.11 7.89
CA HIS A 51 10.28 4.46 8.87
C HIS A 51 11.36 3.58 8.23
N SER A 52 11.38 3.46 6.90
CA SER A 52 12.35 2.65 6.15
C SER A 52 12.24 1.14 6.40
N ASP A 53 11.06 0.62 6.72
CA ASP A 53 10.79 -0.78 7.13
C ASP A 53 9.88 -1.53 6.12
N PHE A 54 10.29 -1.58 4.85
CA PHE A 54 9.47 -2.09 3.73
C PHE A 54 10.11 -3.24 2.91
N ILE A 55 10.76 -4.22 3.57
CA ILE A 55 11.43 -5.32 2.86
C ILE A 55 10.43 -6.28 2.17
N ILE A 56 9.20 -6.38 2.66
CA ILE A 56 7.93 -6.82 2.04
C ILE A 56 6.97 -6.96 3.22
N MET A 57 5.81 -6.32 3.17
CA MET A 57 4.75 -6.49 4.17
C MET A 57 3.43 -6.80 3.44
N THR A 58 2.67 -7.73 4.01
CA THR A 58 1.44 -8.35 3.50
C THR A 58 0.24 -7.76 4.22
#